data_AF-A0A2Z7CUU3-F1
#
_entry.id   AF-A0A2Z7CUU3-F1
#
_cell.length_a   1.000
_cell.length_b   1.000
_cell.length_c   1.000
_cell.angle_alpha   90.00
_cell.angle_beta   90.00
_cell.angle_gamma   90.00
#
_symmetry.space_group_name_H-M   'P 1'
#
loop_
_entity.id
_entity.type
_entity.pdbx_description
1 polymer ?
#
loop_
_entity_poly.entity_id
_entity_poly.type
_entity_poly.pdbx_seq_one_letter_code
_entity_poly.pdbx_strand_id
1 'polypeptide(L)'
;MHIICISITITGSSVKVHNLYFTGEYTLVLLDVGDGKEMNLEKCPRTNLQRQCIKYLGPKEREAYEVVLENGKLVYRQSGILVDTIEGSKWIFVLSTTRTLYVGQKKKGLFQHSSFLAGGAITTAGRLVADEGVLETIWPNSGHYL
;
A
#
# COMPACT_ATOMS: atom_id res chain seq x y z
N MET A 1 -21.26 -7.97 -4.64
CA MET A 1 -19.79 -7.82 -4.64
C MET A 1 -19.49 -6.46 -4.04
N HIS A 2 -19.36 -6.42 -2.71
CA HIS A 2 -19.33 -5.16 -1.98
C HIS A 2 -17.92 -4.57 -2.02
N ILE A 3 -17.79 -3.47 -2.75
CA ILE A 3 -16.66 -2.56 -2.70
C ILE A 3 -16.80 -1.82 -1.36
N ILE A 4 -15.87 -2.02 -0.44
CA ILE A 4 -15.86 -1.31 0.84
C ILE A 4 -15.43 0.14 0.60
N CYS A 5 -16.26 1.01 1.17
CA CYS A 5 -16.37 2.46 1.01
C CYS A 5 -15.53 3.19 2.07
N ILE A 6 -15.15 4.45 1.84
CA ILE A 6 -14.55 5.31 2.87
C ILE A 6 -15.51 6.44 3.24
N SER A 7 -15.70 6.64 4.55
CA SER A 7 -16.65 7.58 5.14
C SER A 7 -16.23 9.04 5.02
N ILE A 8 -17.18 9.90 4.67
CA ILE A 8 -17.10 11.37 4.78
C ILE A 8 -18.06 11.77 5.90
N THR A 9 -17.57 12.45 6.94
CA THR A 9 -18.46 13.16 7.88
C THR A 9 -18.48 14.63 7.48
N ILE A 10 -19.63 15.13 7.03
CA ILE A 10 -19.87 16.55 6.76
C ILE A 10 -20.57 17.14 7.98
N THR A 11 -19.88 17.98 8.74
CA THR A 11 -20.50 18.87 9.74
C THR A 11 -20.25 20.32 9.31
N GLY A 12 -21.18 20.91 8.56
CA GLY A 12 -21.12 22.31 8.12
C GLY A 12 -20.01 22.61 7.09
N SER A 13 -19.54 23.87 7.07
CA SER A 13 -18.65 24.46 6.04
C SER A 13 -17.16 24.09 6.15
N SER A 14 -16.80 22.95 6.74
CA SER A 14 -15.40 22.57 6.93
C SER A 14 -15.17 21.08 6.70
N VAL A 15 -14.31 20.76 5.73
CA VAL A 15 -13.86 19.40 5.43
C VAL A 15 -12.45 19.22 5.98
N LYS A 16 -12.27 18.34 6.96
CA LYS A 16 -10.94 17.93 7.44
C LYS A 16 -10.54 16.64 6.73
N VAL A 17 -9.45 16.70 5.95
CA VAL A 17 -8.89 15.56 5.24
C VAL A 17 -7.86 14.87 6.12
N HIS A 18 -8.19 13.68 6.62
CA HIS A 18 -7.19 12.67 6.94
C HIS A 18 -7.45 11.49 6.00
N ASN A 19 -6.52 11.27 5.06
CA ASN A 19 -6.52 10.25 4.01
C ASN A 19 -7.55 10.51 2.87
N LEU A 20 -7.04 10.70 1.65
CA LEU A 20 -7.84 10.89 0.42
C LEU A 20 -8.52 9.60 -0.01
N TYR A 21 -9.81 9.67 -0.37
CA TYR A 21 -10.45 8.69 -1.26
C TYR A 21 -11.35 9.39 -2.28
N PHE A 22 -11.23 8.92 -3.53
CA PHE A 22 -11.97 9.39 -4.69
C PHE A 22 -13.21 8.51 -4.89
N THR A 23 -14.38 9.13 -4.96
CA THR A 23 -15.59 8.54 -5.53
C THR A 23 -15.72 9.04 -6.96
N GLY A 24 -15.27 8.27 -7.96
CA GLY A 24 -15.31 8.64 -9.37
C GLY A 24 -14.28 7.86 -10.21
N GLU A 25 -14.30 8.05 -11.53
CA GLU A 25 -13.47 7.37 -12.55
C GLU A 25 -11.93 7.48 -12.35
N TYR A 26 -11.45 8.08 -11.26
CA TYR A 26 -10.05 8.45 -11.08
C TYR A 26 -9.40 7.78 -9.86
N THR A 27 -8.39 6.94 -10.11
CA THR A 27 -7.51 6.35 -9.07
C THR A 27 -6.24 7.18 -8.88
N LEU A 28 -5.56 7.06 -7.73
CA LEU A 28 -4.26 7.74 -7.52
C LEU A 28 -3.24 7.40 -8.60
N VAL A 29 -3.24 6.14 -9.08
CA VAL A 29 -2.36 5.70 -10.16
C VAL A 29 -2.70 6.37 -11.49
N LEU A 30 -3.99 6.54 -11.80
CA LEU A 30 -4.41 7.30 -12.99
C LEU A 30 -3.93 8.75 -12.94
N LEU A 31 -3.95 9.38 -11.77
CA LEU A 31 -3.52 10.76 -11.58
C LEU A 31 -1.99 10.91 -11.48
N ASP A 32 -1.28 9.92 -10.99
CA ASP A 32 0.18 9.96 -10.84
C ASP A 32 0.89 9.65 -12.16
N VAL A 33 0.44 8.59 -12.87
CA VAL A 33 1.12 8.03 -14.05
C VAL A 33 0.21 7.70 -15.25
N GLY A 34 -1.11 7.81 -15.12
CA GLY A 34 -2.07 7.54 -16.20
C GLY A 34 -2.53 8.79 -16.96
N ASP A 35 -3.67 8.71 -17.65
CA ASP A 35 -4.19 9.80 -18.49
C ASP A 35 -4.57 11.06 -17.68
N GLY A 36 -4.75 10.91 -16.37
CA GLY A 36 -4.99 12.01 -15.44
C GLY A 36 -3.74 12.80 -15.05
N LYS A 37 -2.54 12.41 -15.51
CA LYS A 37 -1.26 12.99 -15.05
C LYS A 37 -1.05 14.47 -15.36
N GLU A 38 -1.72 15.00 -16.38
CA GLU A 38 -1.66 16.42 -16.74
C GLU A 38 -2.87 17.21 -16.21
N MET A 39 -3.81 16.54 -15.54
CA MET A 39 -5.00 17.19 -14.98
C MET A 39 -4.62 17.97 -13.73
N ASN A 40 -5.05 19.24 -13.68
CA ASN A 40 -4.94 20.08 -12.50
C ASN A 40 -6.33 20.29 -11.91
N LEU A 41 -6.61 19.65 -10.78
CA LEU A 41 -7.90 19.76 -10.10
C LEU A 41 -7.85 20.92 -9.10
N GLU A 42 -8.83 21.82 -9.14
CA GLU A 42 -8.87 23.01 -8.27
C GLU A 42 -8.85 22.64 -6.76
N LYS A 43 -9.43 21.48 -6.40
CA LYS A 43 -9.44 20.92 -5.04
C LYS A 43 -8.22 20.05 -4.70
N CYS A 44 -7.43 19.64 -5.70
CA CYS A 44 -6.21 18.85 -5.55
C CYS A 44 -5.16 19.34 -6.58
N PRO A 45 -4.48 20.46 -6.29
CA PRO A 45 -3.52 21.03 -7.23
C PRO A 45 -2.42 20.03 -7.58
N ARG A 46 -1.99 20.01 -8.84
CA ARG A 46 -0.99 19.07 -9.34
C ARG A 46 0.32 19.10 -8.55
N THR A 47 0.72 20.28 -8.07
CA THR A 47 1.90 20.48 -7.22
C THR A 47 1.83 19.71 -5.89
N ASN A 48 0.64 19.61 -5.29
CA ASN A 48 0.44 18.83 -4.07
C ASN A 48 0.45 17.34 -4.35
N LEU A 49 -0.14 16.91 -5.47
CA LEU A 49 -0.16 15.52 -5.89
C LEU A 49 1.25 15.01 -6.20
N GLN A 50 2.03 15.76 -6.97
CA GLN A 50 3.44 15.45 -7.25
C GLN A 50 4.28 15.37 -5.98
N ARG A 51 4.05 16.26 -5.01
CA ARG A 51 4.74 16.25 -3.70
C ARG A 51 4.40 15.02 -2.86
N GLN A 52 3.22 14.44 -3.05
CA GLN A 52 2.73 13.27 -2.31
C GLN A 52 2.84 11.97 -3.11
N CYS A 53 3.41 12.03 -4.32
CA CYS A 53 3.60 10.88 -5.19
C CYS A 53 4.51 9.85 -4.52
N ILE A 54 4.09 8.59 -4.58
CA ILE A 54 4.82 7.45 -4.02
C ILE A 54 5.29 6.54 -5.15
N LYS A 55 6.28 5.70 -4.88
CA LYS A 55 6.73 4.69 -5.83
C LYS A 55 5.64 3.63 -5.99
N TYR A 56 5.28 3.30 -7.23
CA TYR A 56 4.50 2.11 -7.58
C TYR A 56 5.41 1.07 -8.23
N LEU A 57 5.19 -0.21 -7.92
CA LEU A 57 5.99 -1.30 -8.46
C LEU A 57 5.34 -1.90 -9.71
N GLY A 58 6.15 -2.05 -10.76
CA GLY A 58 5.81 -2.87 -11.91
C GLY A 58 5.74 -4.37 -11.57
N PRO A 59 5.21 -5.22 -12.46
CA PRO A 59 5.17 -6.67 -12.26
C PRO A 59 6.55 -7.28 -11.95
N LYS A 60 7.60 -6.89 -12.69
CA LYS A 60 8.96 -7.38 -12.44
C LYS A 60 9.56 -6.84 -11.14
N GLU A 61 9.30 -5.58 -10.82
CA GLU A 61 9.87 -4.97 -9.60
C GLU A 61 9.25 -5.54 -8.31
N ARG A 62 7.97 -5.93 -8.36
CA ARG A 62 7.28 -6.47 -7.16
C ARG A 62 7.67 -7.91 -6.82
N GLU A 63 8.23 -8.67 -7.77
CA GLU A 63 8.72 -10.04 -7.52
C GLU A 63 9.77 -10.06 -6.40
N ALA A 64 10.58 -9.01 -6.27
CA ALA A 64 11.58 -8.87 -5.20
C ALA A 64 10.97 -8.76 -3.79
N TYR A 65 9.67 -8.47 -3.68
CA TYR A 65 8.95 -8.32 -2.43
C TYR A 65 7.97 -9.47 -2.16
N GLU A 66 7.87 -10.43 -3.09
CA GLU A 66 6.98 -11.58 -2.94
C GLU A 66 7.53 -12.51 -1.86
N VAL A 67 6.67 -12.89 -0.93
CA VAL A 67 7.01 -13.74 0.21
C VAL A 67 6.20 -15.02 0.14
N VAL A 68 6.88 -16.14 0.38
CA VAL A 68 6.31 -17.48 0.50
C VAL A 68 6.61 -18.04 1.89
N LEU A 69 5.83 -19.05 2.30
CA LEU A 69 6.11 -19.83 3.49
C LEU A 69 6.89 -21.08 3.09
N GLU A 70 8.13 -21.19 3.59
CA GLU A 70 8.99 -22.36 3.41
C GLU A 70 9.41 -22.86 4.79
N ASN A 71 9.13 -24.13 5.08
CA ASN A 71 9.45 -24.77 6.37
C ASN A 71 8.95 -23.96 7.60
N GLY A 72 7.78 -23.31 7.47
CA GLY A 72 7.20 -22.47 8.52
C GLY A 72 7.81 -21.08 8.66
N LYS A 73 8.76 -20.70 7.79
CA LYS A 73 9.41 -19.39 7.77
C LYS A 73 8.97 -18.56 6.57
N LEU A 74 8.92 -17.25 6.74
CA LEU A 74 8.70 -16.26 5.69
C LEU A 74 10.00 -16.07 4.90
N VAL A 75 9.94 -16.29 3.59
CA VAL A 75 11.08 -16.22 2.68
C VAL A 75 10.73 -15.39 1.45
N TYR A 76 11.62 -14.48 1.05
CA TYR A 76 11.48 -13.78 -0.23
C TYR A 76 11.67 -14.74 -1.39
N ARG A 77 10.61 -14.96 -2.16
CA ARG A 77 10.55 -15.99 -3.21
C ARG A 77 11.69 -15.91 -4.21
N GLN A 78 12.05 -14.69 -4.62
CA GLN A 78 13.10 -14.50 -5.63
C GLN A 78 14.51 -14.77 -5.09
N SER A 79 14.79 -14.39 -3.84
CA SER A 79 16.15 -14.41 -3.30
C SER A 79 16.43 -15.61 -2.40
N GLY A 80 15.39 -16.27 -1.87
CA GLY A 80 15.54 -17.31 -0.85
C GLY A 80 15.94 -16.78 0.53
N ILE A 81 16.03 -15.45 0.70
CA ILE A 81 16.43 -14.82 1.96
C ILE A 81 15.22 -14.74 2.90
N LEU A 82 15.47 -14.97 4.20
CA LEU A 82 14.47 -14.85 5.24
C LEU A 82 13.94 -13.41 5.34
N VAL A 83 12.67 -13.29 5.68
CA VAL A 83 12.07 -11.98 5.97
C VAL A 83 12.40 -11.60 7.41
N ASP A 84 13.39 -10.72 7.55
CA ASP A 84 13.80 -10.19 8.85
C ASP A 84 13.51 -8.70 8.93
N THR A 85 12.80 -8.30 9.99
CA THR A 85 12.39 -6.92 10.21
C THR A 85 13.35 -6.20 11.13
N ILE A 86 13.82 -5.05 10.67
CA ILE A 86 14.73 -4.20 11.45
C ILE A 86 13.94 -3.43 12.52
N GLU A 87 14.39 -3.52 13.77
CA GLU A 87 13.85 -2.75 14.89
C GLU A 87 13.88 -1.23 14.60
N GLY A 88 12.90 -0.49 15.12
CA GLY A 88 12.76 0.95 14.87
C GLY A 88 12.27 1.31 13.45
N SER A 89 12.12 0.32 12.57
CA SER A 89 11.52 0.50 11.25
C SER A 89 10.06 0.05 11.20
N LYS A 90 9.31 0.58 10.23
CA LYS A 90 7.93 0.13 9.97
C LYS A 90 7.94 -0.82 8.80
N TRP A 91 7.46 -2.04 9.00
CA TRP A 91 7.28 -3.02 7.94
C TRP A 91 5.80 -3.20 7.63
N ILE A 92 5.50 -3.36 6.34
CA ILE A 92 4.15 -3.44 5.82
C ILE A 92 3.99 -4.66 4.93
N PHE A 93 2.77 -5.18 4.88
CA PHE A 93 2.42 -6.25 3.96
C PHE A 93 1.12 -5.95 3.22
N VAL A 94 1.00 -6.55 2.04
CA VAL A 94 -0.23 -6.61 1.25
C VAL A 94 -0.46 -8.06 0.82
N LEU A 95 -1.68 -8.54 1.01
CA LEU A 95 -2.14 -9.79 0.43
C LEU A 95 -3.02 -9.48 -0.78
N SER A 96 -2.60 -9.91 -1.97
CA SER A 96 -3.38 -9.73 -3.20
C SER A 96 -4.69 -10.55 -3.18
N THR A 97 -5.56 -10.30 -4.16
CA THR A 97 -6.76 -11.14 -4.40
C THR A 97 -6.41 -12.55 -4.87
N THR A 98 -5.22 -12.75 -5.43
CA THR A 98 -4.66 -14.06 -5.83
C THR A 98 -3.89 -14.74 -4.69
N ARG A 99 -3.99 -14.22 -3.46
CA ARG A 99 -3.30 -14.72 -2.26
C ARG A 99 -1.76 -14.66 -2.34
N THR A 100 -1.22 -13.78 -3.17
CA THR A 100 0.21 -13.48 -3.19
C THR A 100 0.52 -12.47 -2.09
N LEU A 101 1.47 -12.81 -1.21
CA LEU A 101 1.90 -11.96 -0.11
C LEU A 101 3.10 -11.12 -0.55
N TYR A 102 3.02 -9.81 -0.32
CA TYR A 102 4.14 -8.90 -0.50
C TYR A 102 4.50 -8.26 0.82
N VAL A 103 5.79 -8.21 1.14
CA VAL A 103 6.30 -7.62 2.39
C VAL A 103 7.45 -6.67 2.07
N GLY A 104 7.52 -5.55 2.78
CA GLY A 104 8.61 -4.61 2.62
C GLY A 104 8.63 -3.52 3.69
N GLN A 105 9.77 -2.85 3.79
CA GLN A 105 9.94 -1.72 4.71
C GLN A 105 9.19 -0.49 4.17
N LYS A 106 8.31 0.08 5.00
CA LYS A 106 7.62 1.34 4.72
C LYS A 106 8.61 2.49 4.74
N LYS A 107 8.63 3.29 3.68
CA LYS A 107 9.42 4.53 3.58
C LYS A 107 8.45 5.71 3.48
N LYS A 108 8.40 6.55 4.51
CA LYS A 108 7.44 7.67 4.58
C LYS A 108 7.62 8.58 3.35
N GLY A 109 6.52 8.84 2.63
CA GLY A 109 6.53 9.65 1.42
C GLY A 109 7.10 8.96 0.17
N LEU A 110 7.54 7.70 0.25
CA LEU A 110 8.16 7.00 -0.88
C LEU A 110 7.54 5.62 -1.14
N PHE A 111 7.29 4.82 -0.10
CA PHE A 111 6.84 3.44 -0.25
C PHE A 111 5.83 3.07 0.83
N GLN A 112 4.61 2.71 0.41
CA GLN A 112 3.46 2.38 1.26
C GLN A 112 2.68 1.17 0.69
N HIS A 113 1.56 0.77 1.31
CA HIS A 113 0.79 -0.41 0.89
C HIS A 113 0.38 -0.39 -0.59
N SER A 114 -0.11 0.75 -1.07
CA SER A 114 -0.51 0.94 -2.47
C SER A 114 0.66 0.81 -3.46
N SER A 115 1.91 0.92 -3.00
CA SER A 115 3.10 0.75 -3.83
C SER A 115 3.21 -0.65 -4.44
N PHE A 116 2.84 -1.71 -3.71
CA PHE A 116 3.04 -3.10 -4.15
C PHE A 116 2.25 -3.46 -5.42
N LEU A 117 0.98 -3.05 -5.47
CA LEU A 117 0.06 -3.42 -6.56
C LEU A 117 -0.37 -2.23 -7.42
N ALA A 118 0.32 -1.09 -7.31
CA ALA A 118 -0.05 0.13 -8.01
C ALA A 118 -1.55 0.47 -7.84
N GLY A 119 -2.02 0.50 -6.58
CA GLY A 119 -3.43 0.76 -6.26
C GLY A 119 -4.42 -0.35 -6.67
N GLY A 120 -3.94 -1.51 -7.13
CA GLY A 120 -4.77 -2.67 -7.43
C GLY A 120 -5.51 -3.23 -6.21
N ALA A 121 -6.54 -4.03 -6.48
CA ALA A 121 -7.36 -4.64 -5.44
C ALA A 121 -6.54 -5.59 -4.54
N ILE A 122 -6.87 -5.59 -3.25
CA ILE A 122 -6.22 -6.42 -2.24
C ILE A 122 -7.25 -7.13 -1.38
N THR A 123 -6.84 -8.24 -0.78
CA THR A 123 -7.62 -8.93 0.26
C THR A 123 -7.42 -8.26 1.61
N THR A 124 -6.18 -7.96 1.98
CA THR A 124 -5.84 -7.31 3.25
C THR A 124 -4.47 -6.65 3.18
N ALA A 125 -4.23 -5.72 4.10
CA ALA A 125 -2.97 -5.04 4.27
C ALA A 125 -2.75 -4.69 5.74
N GLY A 126 -1.50 -4.65 6.16
CA GLY A 126 -1.19 -4.39 7.55
C GLY A 126 0.29 -4.18 7.81
N ARG A 127 0.68 -4.42 9.05
CA ARG A 127 2.08 -4.44 9.49
C ARG A 127 2.43 -5.81 10.04
N LEU A 128 3.72 -6.11 10.04
CA LEU A 128 4.26 -7.30 10.67
C LEU A 128 5.63 -7.02 11.26
N VAL A 129 6.04 -7.90 12.18
CA VAL A 129 7.40 -8.06 12.69
C VAL A 129 7.76 -9.52 12.49
N ALA A 130 8.96 -9.76 11.98
CA ALA A 130 9.52 -11.09 11.79
C ALA A 130 11.00 -11.08 12.15
N ASP A 131 11.46 -12.18 12.74
CA ASP A 131 12.84 -12.42 13.16
C ASP A 131 13.27 -13.83 12.75
N GLU A 132 14.41 -13.95 12.07
CA GLU A 132 14.88 -15.15 11.38
C GLU A 132 13.79 -15.86 10.54
N GLY A 133 12.98 -15.06 9.84
CA GLY A 133 11.84 -15.49 9.04
C GLY A 133 10.62 -15.96 9.85
N VAL A 134 10.67 -15.96 11.18
CA VAL A 134 9.54 -16.32 12.04
C VAL A 134 8.65 -15.09 12.23
N LEU A 135 7.35 -15.24 11.94
CA LEU A 135 6.38 -14.17 12.17
C LEU A 135 6.13 -14.03 13.68
N GLU A 136 6.61 -12.94 14.27
CA GLU A 136 6.41 -12.67 15.71
C GLU A 136 5.10 -11.94 15.98
N THR A 137 4.76 -10.96 15.14
CA THR A 137 3.54 -10.18 15.32
C THR A 137 2.98 -9.72 13.99
N ILE A 138 1.65 -9.69 13.90
CA ILE A 138 0.92 -9.16 12.74
C ILE A 138 -0.21 -8.25 13.21
N TRP A 139 -0.33 -7.12 12.53
CA TRP A 139 -1.38 -6.14 12.75
C TRP A 139 -2.13 -5.93 11.43
N PRO A 140 -3.31 -6.54 11.24
CA PRO A 140 -4.06 -6.53 9.98
C PRO A 140 -4.86 -5.23 9.77
N ASN A 141 -4.32 -4.10 10.24
CA ASN A 141 -4.93 -2.79 10.17
C ASN A 141 -3.95 -1.82 9.50
N SER A 142 -4.27 -1.43 8.26
CA SER A 142 -3.51 -0.41 7.53
C SER A 142 -3.96 1.02 7.86
N GLY A 143 -5.04 1.19 8.66
CA GLY A 143 -5.71 2.48 8.88
C GLY A 143 -6.63 2.89 7.71
N HIS A 144 -6.77 2.03 6.70
CA HIS A 144 -7.40 2.32 5.40
C HIS A 144 -8.52 1.32 5.00
N TYR A 145 -8.75 0.27 5.79
CA TYR A 145 -9.75 -0.77 5.54
C TYR A 145 -10.50 -1.06 6.84
N LEU A 146 -11.70 -0.46 6.99
CA LEU A 146 -12.74 -0.85 7.94
C LEU A 146 -14.01 -1.12 7.14
#